data_AF-A0A2X2X741-F1
#
_entry.id   AF-A0A2X2X741-F1
#
_cell.length_a   1.000
_cell.length_b   1.000
_cell.length_c   1.000
_cell.angle_alpha   90.00
_cell.angle_beta   90.00
_cell.angle_gamma   90.00
#
_symmetry.space_group_name_H-M   'P 1'
#
loop_
_entity.id
_entity.type
_entity.pdbx_description
1 polymer ?
#
loop_
_entity_poly.entity_id
_entity_poly.type
_entity_poly.pdbx_seq_one_letter_code
_entity_poly.pdbx_strand_id
1 'polypeptide(L)'
;MTALYLNPVFSAPSVHKYDTEDYRHVDPQFGGDRALLRLRQHTQQQGMRLVLDGVFNHSGDSHAWFDRHNRGTGGACHNPDSPWRDWYSFSPEGVALDWLGYPSLPKLDFQSESLVNEIYRGEDSIVRHWLKAPWHMDGWRLDVVHMLGEAGGARNNLQHVAGITQAAKETQPDAYIVGEHFGDARQWLQADAEDAAMNYRGFTFPLWGFLANTDISYDPQHIDAPNLHRLDG
;
A
#
# COMPACT_ATOMS: atom_id res chain seq x y z
N MET A 1 -15.60 18.89 -5.09
CA MET A 1 -14.76 17.72 -4.73
C MET A 1 -15.58 16.48 -5.02
N THR A 2 -15.07 15.53 -5.81
CA THR A 2 -15.82 14.34 -6.27
C THR A 2 -15.24 13.02 -5.77
N ALA A 3 -14.09 13.06 -5.09
CA ALA A 3 -13.44 11.90 -4.51
C ALA A 3 -12.70 12.30 -3.22
N LEU A 4 -12.61 11.37 -2.28
CA LEU A 4 -11.79 11.45 -1.06
C LEU A 4 -10.75 10.33 -1.10
N TYR A 5 -9.51 10.70 -0.85
CA TYR A 5 -8.40 9.77 -0.61
C TYR A 5 -8.02 9.89 0.86
N LEU A 6 -7.95 8.75 1.55
CA LEU A 6 -7.54 8.65 2.95
C LEU A 6 -6.23 7.90 3.04
N ASN A 7 -5.30 8.41 3.87
CA ASN A 7 -4.15 7.66 4.35
C ASN A 7 -4.58 6.41 5.15
N PRO A 8 -3.66 5.52 5.57
CA PRO A 8 -4.02 4.26 6.20
C PRO A 8 -4.96 4.45 7.40
N VAL A 9 -6.12 3.79 7.33
CA VAL A 9 -7.17 3.86 8.36
C VAL A 9 -7.27 2.61 9.23
N PHE A 10 -6.51 1.57 8.88
CA PHE A 10 -6.54 0.27 9.56
C PHE A 10 -5.86 0.32 10.92
N SER A 11 -6.20 -0.64 11.77
CA SER A 11 -5.73 -0.68 13.14
C SER A 11 -4.20 -0.77 13.19
N ALA A 12 -3.58 0.18 13.89
CA ALA A 12 -2.13 0.24 14.05
C ALA A 12 -1.76 1.12 15.26
N PRO A 13 -0.67 0.81 15.98
CA PRO A 13 -0.29 1.55 17.18
C PRO A 13 0.27 2.94 16.88
N SER A 14 0.86 3.16 15.69
CA SER A 14 1.41 4.46 15.33
C SER A 14 0.34 5.49 14.96
N VAL A 15 0.78 6.75 14.86
CA VAL A 15 -0.04 7.87 14.37
C VAL A 15 -0.28 7.79 12.86
N HIS A 16 0.67 7.24 12.10
CA HIS A 16 0.62 7.17 10.63
C HIS A 16 -0.03 5.89 10.10
N LYS A 17 -0.07 4.82 10.92
CA LYS A 17 -0.76 3.54 10.68
C LYS A 17 -0.27 2.68 9.51
N TYR A 18 0.97 2.91 9.08
CA TYR A 18 1.64 2.06 8.08
C TYR A 18 2.18 0.74 8.68
N ASP A 19 2.33 0.70 10.00
CA ASP A 19 2.64 -0.49 10.80
C ASP A 19 1.35 -1.26 11.15
N THR A 20 0.59 -1.67 10.12
CA THR A 20 -0.74 -2.27 10.29
C THR A 20 -0.70 -3.51 11.19
N GLU A 21 -1.56 -3.54 12.20
CA GLU A 21 -1.76 -4.66 13.13
C GLU A 21 -2.96 -5.53 12.70
N ASP A 22 -3.98 -4.91 12.09
CA ASP A 22 -5.15 -5.60 11.54
C ASP A 22 -5.72 -4.86 10.31
N TYR A 23 -5.67 -5.49 9.14
CA TYR A 23 -6.18 -4.97 7.87
C TYR A 23 -7.72 -5.04 7.69
N ARG A 24 -8.43 -5.79 8.54
CA ARG A 24 -9.88 -6.01 8.43
C ARG A 24 -10.71 -5.08 9.29
N HIS A 25 -10.07 -4.39 10.23
CA HIS A 25 -10.73 -3.47 11.13
C HIS A 25 -10.11 -2.08 11.08
N VAL A 26 -10.97 -1.07 10.95
CA VAL A 26 -10.59 0.35 11.07
C VAL A 26 -10.17 0.63 12.49
N ASP A 27 -9.13 1.45 12.63
CA ASP A 27 -8.57 1.80 13.92
C ASP A 27 -9.64 2.38 14.88
N PRO A 28 -9.71 1.91 16.13
CA PRO A 28 -10.64 2.44 17.12
C PRO A 28 -10.52 3.96 17.35
N GLN A 29 -9.32 4.53 17.18
CA GLN A 29 -9.08 5.96 17.30
C GLN A 29 -9.84 6.77 16.24
N PHE A 30 -10.11 6.18 15.08
CA PHE A 30 -10.94 6.78 14.03
C PHE A 30 -12.44 6.48 14.19
N GLY A 31 -12.83 5.80 15.27
CA GLY A 31 -14.21 5.40 15.55
C GLY A 31 -14.59 4.04 14.96
N GLY A 32 -13.61 3.30 14.44
CA GLY A 32 -13.74 1.93 13.94
C GLY A 32 -14.65 1.78 12.72
N ASP A 33 -14.96 0.53 12.42
CA ASP A 33 -15.71 0.07 11.25
C ASP A 33 -17.03 0.84 11.04
N ARG A 34 -17.76 1.08 12.12
CA ARG A 34 -19.04 1.80 12.08
C ARG A 34 -18.87 3.25 11.65
N ALA A 35 -17.76 3.91 12.00
CA ALA A 35 -17.50 5.27 11.57
C ALA A 35 -17.21 5.33 10.07
N LEU A 36 -16.36 4.43 9.56
CA LEU A 36 -16.06 4.35 8.14
C LEU A 36 -17.32 4.01 7.31
N LEU A 37 -18.17 3.11 7.80
CA LEU A 37 -19.42 2.75 7.10
C LEU A 37 -20.37 3.96 7.00
N ARG A 38 -20.50 4.75 8.08
CA ARG A 38 -21.29 5.99 8.04
C ARG A 38 -20.69 7.01 7.08
N LEU A 39 -19.36 7.18 7.10
CA LEU A 39 -18.67 8.06 6.15
C LEU A 39 -19.00 7.64 4.72
N ARG A 40 -18.86 6.35 4.41
CA ARG A 40 -19.16 5.82 3.07
C ARG A 40 -20.60 6.08 2.63
N GLN A 41 -21.57 5.83 3.52
CA GLN A 41 -22.98 6.08 3.21
C GLN A 41 -23.21 7.55 2.84
N HIS A 42 -22.60 8.48 3.58
CA HIS A 42 -22.69 9.90 3.27
C HIS A 42 -21.95 10.28 1.99
N THR A 43 -20.76 9.72 1.72
CA THR A 43 -20.05 9.99 0.46
C THR A 43 -20.83 9.50 -0.75
N GLN A 44 -21.44 8.31 -0.67
CA GLN A 44 -22.28 7.76 -1.74
C GLN A 44 -23.52 8.62 -2.00
N GLN A 45 -24.20 9.10 -0.95
CA GLN A 45 -25.34 10.02 -1.10
C GLN A 45 -24.97 11.33 -1.81
N GLN A 46 -23.71 11.76 -1.70
CA GLN A 46 -23.17 12.94 -2.35
C GLN A 46 -22.51 12.64 -3.71
N GLY A 47 -22.55 11.39 -4.19
CA GLY A 47 -21.89 10.97 -5.42
C GLY A 47 -20.35 11.07 -5.36
N MET A 48 -19.78 11.06 -4.15
CA MET A 48 -18.33 11.14 -3.93
C MET A 48 -17.71 9.74 -3.89
N ARG A 49 -16.60 9.58 -4.60
CA ARG A 49 -15.77 8.36 -4.56
C ARG A 49 -14.93 8.33 -3.28
N LEU A 50 -14.62 7.14 -2.76
CA LEU A 50 -13.76 6.95 -1.59
C LEU A 50 -12.67 5.92 -1.89
N VAL A 51 -11.41 6.34 -1.77
CA VAL A 51 -10.20 5.55 -2.02
C VAL A 51 -9.44 5.38 -0.71
N LEU A 52 -9.08 4.14 -0.39
CA LEU A 52 -8.30 3.79 0.81
C LEU A 52 -6.84 3.52 0.46
N ASP A 53 -5.97 3.69 1.45
CA ASP A 53 -4.53 3.36 1.36
C ASP A 53 -4.29 1.91 1.79
N GLY A 54 -3.74 1.10 0.88
CA GLY A 54 -3.48 -0.32 1.03
C GLY A 54 -1.99 -0.58 1.24
N VAL A 55 -1.60 -0.80 2.50
CA VAL A 55 -0.21 -1.06 2.90
C VAL A 55 0.09 -2.55 2.81
N PHE A 56 0.34 -3.05 1.60
CA PHE A 56 0.53 -4.49 1.35
C PHE A 56 2.00 -4.91 1.21
N ASN A 57 2.95 -3.97 1.18
CA ASN A 57 4.37 -4.29 1.03
C ASN A 57 5.00 -4.80 2.35
N HIS A 58 4.52 -4.33 3.49
CA HIS A 58 4.98 -4.71 4.83
C HIS A 58 3.79 -4.73 5.79
N SER A 59 3.92 -5.49 6.88
CA SER A 59 2.99 -5.40 8.02
C SER A 59 3.66 -4.66 9.18
N GLY A 60 2.91 -4.36 10.24
CA GLY A 60 3.51 -3.98 11.51
C GLY A 60 4.19 -5.18 12.18
N ASP A 61 5.19 -4.92 13.03
CA ASP A 61 5.83 -5.95 13.86
C ASP A 61 4.94 -6.46 15.00
N SER A 62 3.92 -5.69 15.36
CA SER A 62 2.87 -6.06 16.30
C SER A 62 1.73 -6.87 15.66
N HIS A 63 1.67 -6.98 14.33
CA HIS A 63 0.62 -7.73 13.64
C HIS A 63 0.58 -9.18 14.10
N ALA A 64 -0.62 -9.75 14.27
CA ALA A 64 -0.81 -11.15 14.68
C ALA A 64 -0.02 -12.19 13.86
N TRP A 65 0.28 -11.92 12.58
CA TRP A 65 1.07 -12.81 11.73
C TRP A 65 2.55 -12.83 12.13
N PHE A 66 3.10 -11.70 12.55
CA PHE A 66 4.50 -11.58 12.94
C PHE A 66 4.69 -11.69 14.46
N ASP A 67 3.91 -10.92 15.20
CA ASP A 67 3.78 -10.88 16.66
C ASP A 67 5.13 -10.87 17.38
N ARG A 68 5.95 -9.85 17.11
CA ARG A 68 7.24 -9.66 17.76
C ARG A 68 7.10 -9.48 19.28
N HIS A 69 6.01 -8.89 19.73
CA HIS A 69 5.75 -8.63 21.13
C HIS A 69 5.10 -9.80 21.88
N ASN A 70 4.88 -10.93 21.21
CA ASN A 70 4.32 -12.16 21.79
C ASN A 70 2.98 -11.91 22.50
N ARG A 71 2.12 -11.10 21.87
CA ARG A 71 0.74 -10.79 22.29
C ARG A 71 -0.22 -11.91 21.89
N GLY A 72 0.06 -12.61 20.81
CA GLY A 72 -0.67 -13.76 20.29
C GLY A 72 0.02 -15.09 20.61
N THR A 73 -0.46 -16.17 19.98
CA THR A 73 -0.02 -17.55 20.28
C THR A 73 0.69 -18.24 19.12
N GLY A 74 1.18 -17.50 18.12
CA GLY A 74 1.73 -18.15 16.92
C GLY A 74 2.45 -17.25 15.92
N GLY A 75 2.96 -16.09 16.31
CA GLY A 75 3.68 -15.19 15.39
C GLY A 75 4.87 -15.83 14.69
N ALA A 76 5.07 -15.47 13.43
CA ALA A 76 6.20 -15.89 12.61
C ALA A 76 7.55 -15.49 13.22
N CYS A 77 7.62 -14.43 14.03
CA CYS A 77 8.88 -13.96 14.62
C CYS A 77 9.53 -15.00 15.55
N HIS A 78 8.74 -15.64 16.40
CA HIS A 78 9.24 -16.53 17.46
C HIS A 78 8.95 -18.01 17.21
N ASN A 79 8.02 -18.33 16.31
CA ASN A 79 7.62 -19.71 16.02
C ASN A 79 7.96 -20.08 14.56
N PRO A 80 9.00 -20.91 14.32
CA PRO A 80 9.31 -21.44 12.99
C PRO A 80 8.19 -22.30 12.39
N ASP A 81 7.37 -22.94 13.22
CA ASP A 81 6.23 -23.77 12.78
C ASP A 81 4.93 -22.95 12.66
N SER A 82 5.02 -21.62 12.69
CA SER A 82 3.87 -20.74 12.50
C SER A 82 3.27 -20.93 11.10
N PRO A 83 1.93 -20.96 10.96
CA PRO A 83 1.28 -20.97 9.66
C PRO A 83 1.60 -19.71 8.83
N TRP A 84 2.07 -18.64 9.46
CA TRP A 84 2.45 -17.37 8.82
C TRP A 84 3.95 -17.23 8.64
N ARG A 85 4.76 -18.26 8.96
CA ARG A 85 6.22 -18.19 8.84
C ARG A 85 6.64 -17.87 7.40
N ASP A 86 6.02 -18.52 6.43
CA ASP A 86 6.33 -18.34 5.01
C ASP A 86 5.84 -17.00 4.44
N TRP A 87 5.12 -16.20 5.22
CA TRP A 87 4.63 -14.89 4.78
C TRP A 87 5.71 -13.81 4.94
N TYR A 88 6.82 -14.15 5.58
CA TYR A 88 7.96 -13.27 5.78
C TYR A 88 9.24 -13.98 5.34
N SER A 89 10.15 -13.22 4.76
CA SER A 89 11.48 -13.75 4.44
C SER A 89 12.40 -13.60 5.66
N PHE A 90 13.15 -14.65 6.01
CA PHE A 90 14.12 -14.63 7.11
C PHE A 90 15.54 -14.84 6.59
N SER A 91 16.52 -14.18 7.21
CA SER A 91 17.93 -14.42 6.97
C SER A 91 18.38 -15.77 7.54
N PRO A 92 19.55 -16.30 7.12
CA PRO A 92 20.12 -17.53 7.70
C PRO A 92 20.29 -17.48 9.23
N GLU A 93 20.45 -16.28 9.79
CA GLU A 93 20.57 -16.00 11.22
C GLU A 93 19.21 -15.94 11.94
N GLY A 94 18.10 -16.15 11.22
CA GLY A 94 16.75 -16.17 11.76
C GLY A 94 16.12 -14.79 11.95
N VAL A 95 16.71 -13.73 11.39
CA VAL A 95 16.20 -12.36 11.48
C VAL A 95 15.28 -12.09 10.29
N ALA A 96 14.10 -11.51 10.53
CA ALA A 96 13.18 -11.14 9.45
C ALA A 96 13.78 -10.06 8.55
N LEU A 97 13.52 -10.15 7.25
CA LEU A 97 13.89 -9.09 6.31
C LEU A 97 12.90 -7.93 6.44
N ASP A 98 13.43 -6.77 6.79
CA ASP A 98 12.64 -5.58 7.06
C ASP A 98 12.63 -4.61 5.86
N TRP A 99 11.58 -3.79 5.75
CA TRP A 99 11.54 -2.75 4.74
C TRP A 99 12.60 -1.67 5.03
N LEU A 100 13.59 -1.52 4.14
CA LEU A 100 14.72 -0.58 4.27
C LEU A 100 15.48 -0.68 5.61
N GLY A 101 15.41 -1.84 6.28
CA GLY A 101 16.05 -2.06 7.58
C GLY A 101 15.29 -1.46 8.77
N TYR A 102 14.02 -1.07 8.62
CA TYR A 102 13.16 -0.64 9.72
C TYR A 102 12.55 -1.85 10.44
N PRO A 103 12.98 -2.18 11.67
CA PRO A 103 12.54 -3.41 12.32
C PRO A 103 11.02 -3.45 12.55
N SER A 104 10.38 -2.30 12.73
CA SER A 104 8.93 -2.21 12.96
C SER A 104 8.09 -2.61 11.75
N LEU A 105 8.70 -2.74 10.57
CA LEU A 105 8.03 -2.97 9.29
C LEU A 105 8.59 -4.23 8.60
N PRO A 106 8.30 -5.43 9.13
CA PRO A 106 8.68 -6.69 8.50
C PRO A 106 8.05 -6.80 7.10
N LYS A 107 8.88 -7.14 6.12
CA LYS A 107 8.46 -7.21 4.72
C LYS A 107 7.71 -8.50 4.42
N LEU A 108 6.59 -8.37 3.73
CA LEU A 108 5.75 -9.50 3.33
C LEU A 108 6.34 -10.18 2.07
N ASP A 109 6.29 -11.51 2.05
CA ASP A 109 6.83 -12.34 0.97
C ASP A 109 5.73 -12.91 0.07
N PHE A 110 5.56 -12.29 -1.09
CA PHE A 110 4.53 -12.65 -2.07
C PHE A 110 4.79 -13.97 -2.81
N GLN A 111 5.89 -14.67 -2.50
CA GLN A 111 6.10 -16.04 -2.96
C GLN A 111 5.10 -17.01 -2.30
N SER A 112 4.61 -16.69 -1.10
CA SER A 112 3.61 -17.48 -0.41
C SER A 112 2.24 -17.34 -1.05
N GLU A 113 1.70 -18.44 -1.59
CA GLU A 113 0.35 -18.45 -2.14
C GLU A 113 -0.72 -18.11 -1.10
N SER A 114 -0.51 -18.51 0.16
CA SER A 114 -1.44 -18.17 1.25
C SER A 114 -1.49 -16.67 1.52
N LEU A 115 -0.35 -15.97 1.46
CA LEU A 115 -0.32 -14.51 1.59
C LEU A 115 -1.02 -13.85 0.39
N VAL A 116 -0.71 -14.30 -0.84
CA VAL A 116 -1.34 -13.79 -2.06
C VAL A 116 -2.87 -13.95 -2.00
N ASN A 117 -3.35 -15.09 -1.49
CA ASN A 117 -4.78 -15.35 -1.26
C ASN A 117 -5.36 -14.40 -0.21
N GLU A 118 -4.64 -14.15 0.88
CA GLU A 118 -5.08 -13.25 1.94
C GLU A 118 -5.16 -11.79 1.50
N ILE A 119 -4.18 -11.32 0.71
CA ILE A 119 -4.09 -9.92 0.29
C ILE A 119 -5.09 -9.61 -0.83
N TYR A 120 -5.08 -10.39 -1.92
CA TYR A 120 -5.91 -10.06 -3.09
C TYR A 120 -6.59 -11.24 -3.78
N ARG A 121 -5.97 -12.42 -3.90
CA ARG A 121 -6.48 -13.51 -4.77
C ARG A 121 -7.67 -14.26 -4.16
N GLY A 122 -7.80 -14.33 -2.84
CA GLY A 122 -8.89 -15.02 -2.15
C GLY A 122 -10.22 -14.28 -2.26
N GLU A 123 -11.34 -14.98 -2.09
CA GLU A 123 -12.66 -14.32 -2.11
C GLU A 123 -12.86 -13.37 -0.93
N ASP A 124 -12.30 -13.72 0.23
CA ASP A 124 -12.31 -12.93 1.47
C ASP A 124 -11.00 -12.16 1.68
N SER A 125 -10.28 -11.91 0.59
CA SER A 125 -9.03 -11.17 0.62
C SER A 125 -9.26 -9.73 1.07
N ILE A 126 -8.24 -9.10 1.65
CA ILE A 126 -8.32 -7.74 2.19
C ILE A 126 -8.78 -6.75 1.10
N VAL A 127 -8.21 -6.85 -0.11
CA VAL A 127 -8.59 -6.00 -1.24
C VAL A 127 -10.07 -6.16 -1.58
N ARG A 128 -10.56 -7.39 -1.68
CA ARG A 128 -11.96 -7.66 -2.06
C ARG A 128 -12.94 -7.37 -0.92
N HIS A 129 -12.53 -7.59 0.33
CA HIS A 129 -13.36 -7.34 1.51
C HIS A 129 -13.90 -5.91 1.54
N TRP A 130 -13.01 -4.92 1.36
CA TRP A 130 -13.39 -3.50 1.38
C TRP A 130 -14.10 -3.02 0.11
N LEU A 131 -13.93 -3.71 -1.02
CA LEU A 131 -14.68 -3.42 -2.26
C LEU A 131 -16.09 -4.02 -2.24
N LYS A 132 -16.29 -5.11 -1.52
CA LYS A 132 -17.60 -5.78 -1.36
C LYS A 132 -18.55 -5.00 -0.45
N ALA A 133 -19.83 -5.37 -0.50
CA ALA A 133 -20.82 -4.91 0.46
C ALA A 133 -20.43 -5.35 1.88
N PRO A 134 -20.66 -4.52 2.91
CA PRO A 134 -21.39 -3.24 2.91
C PRO A 134 -20.52 -2.01 2.61
N TRP A 135 -19.22 -2.18 2.37
CA TRP A 135 -18.24 -1.11 2.27
C TRP A 135 -18.22 -0.43 0.92
N HIS A 136 -18.25 -1.19 -0.19
CA HIS A 136 -18.31 -0.63 -1.53
C HIS A 136 -17.26 0.45 -1.81
N MET A 137 -16.01 0.31 -1.36
CA MET A 137 -14.96 1.30 -1.64
C MET A 137 -14.73 1.44 -3.15
N ASP A 138 -14.30 2.61 -3.61
CA ASP A 138 -14.17 2.88 -5.05
C ASP A 138 -12.76 2.62 -5.59
N GLY A 139 -11.80 2.29 -4.73
CA GLY A 139 -10.43 2.09 -5.16
C GLY A 139 -9.43 1.94 -4.04
N TRP A 140 -8.20 1.67 -4.46
CA TRP A 140 -7.05 1.50 -3.59
C TRP A 140 -5.88 2.34 -4.07
N ARG A 141 -5.21 3.00 -3.13
CA ARG A 141 -3.87 3.53 -3.31
C ARG A 141 -2.90 2.50 -2.74
N LEU A 142 -1.91 2.07 -3.52
CA LEU A 142 -0.94 1.06 -3.11
C LEU A 142 0.33 1.73 -2.59
N ASP A 143 0.64 1.50 -1.31
CA ASP A 143 1.81 2.06 -0.64
C ASP A 143 3.12 1.41 -1.10
N VAL A 144 4.13 2.24 -1.42
CA VAL A 144 5.49 1.85 -1.83
C VAL A 144 5.48 0.64 -2.79
N VAL A 145 4.57 0.69 -3.77
CA VAL A 145 4.24 -0.48 -4.59
C VAL A 145 5.45 -0.98 -5.39
N HIS A 146 6.36 -0.09 -5.80
CA HIS A 146 7.59 -0.45 -6.50
C HIS A 146 8.55 -1.38 -5.72
N MET A 147 8.40 -1.50 -4.40
CA MET A 147 9.23 -2.38 -3.55
C MET A 147 8.57 -3.72 -3.22
N LEU A 148 7.28 -3.89 -3.55
CA LEU A 148 6.53 -5.12 -3.32
C LEU A 148 7.14 -6.27 -4.13
N GLY A 149 7.20 -7.48 -3.58
CA GLY A 149 7.71 -8.62 -4.34
C GLY A 149 8.10 -9.81 -3.46
N GLU A 150 8.84 -10.70 -4.08
CA GLU A 150 9.20 -12.00 -3.50
C GLU A 150 10.58 -12.01 -2.85
N ALA A 151 10.78 -12.89 -1.86
CA ALA A 151 12.05 -13.17 -1.19
C ALA A 151 12.75 -11.94 -0.61
N GLY A 152 11.98 -11.01 -0.03
CA GLY A 152 12.48 -9.74 0.51
C GLY A 152 12.87 -8.70 -0.55
N GLY A 153 12.84 -9.05 -1.84
CA GLY A 153 13.14 -8.16 -2.97
C GLY A 153 11.89 -7.59 -3.63
N ALA A 154 12.07 -6.98 -4.80
CA ALA A 154 10.97 -6.51 -5.66
C ALA A 154 10.76 -7.44 -6.87
N ARG A 155 11.10 -8.74 -6.72
CA ARG A 155 10.92 -9.74 -7.79
C ARG A 155 9.44 -9.98 -8.04
N ASN A 156 9.08 -10.20 -9.31
CA ASN A 156 7.70 -10.40 -9.79
C ASN A 156 6.71 -9.30 -9.38
N ASN A 157 7.20 -8.13 -8.99
CA ASN A 157 6.38 -7.01 -8.56
C ASN A 157 5.20 -6.73 -9.50
N LEU A 158 5.48 -6.57 -10.80
CA LEU A 158 4.48 -6.27 -11.82
C LEU A 158 3.34 -7.30 -11.85
N GLN A 159 3.68 -8.59 -11.67
CA GLN A 159 2.70 -9.67 -11.66
C GLN A 159 1.76 -9.57 -10.45
N HIS A 160 2.30 -9.24 -9.27
CA HIS A 160 1.47 -9.07 -8.08
C HIS A 160 0.59 -7.83 -8.17
N VAL A 161 1.13 -6.72 -8.66
CA VAL A 161 0.36 -5.48 -8.87
C VAL A 161 -0.78 -5.70 -9.87
N ALA A 162 -0.48 -6.33 -11.02
CA ALA A 162 -1.51 -6.71 -11.98
C ALA A 162 -2.55 -7.67 -11.36
N GLY A 163 -2.12 -8.60 -10.50
CA GLY A 163 -3.01 -9.49 -9.76
C GLY A 163 -3.95 -8.75 -8.79
N ILE A 164 -3.45 -7.74 -8.08
CA ILE A 164 -4.26 -6.88 -7.20
C ILE A 164 -5.31 -6.13 -8.03
N THR A 165 -4.88 -5.51 -9.13
CA THR A 165 -5.77 -4.75 -10.03
C THR A 165 -6.83 -5.65 -10.65
N GLN A 166 -6.46 -6.84 -11.10
CA GLN A 166 -7.41 -7.82 -11.60
C GLN A 166 -8.43 -8.22 -10.52
N ALA A 167 -7.97 -8.57 -9.32
CA ALA A 167 -8.86 -8.96 -8.22
C ALA A 167 -9.83 -7.84 -7.80
N ALA A 168 -9.36 -6.59 -7.83
CA ALA A 168 -10.18 -5.41 -7.59
C ALA A 168 -11.24 -5.22 -8.68
N LYS A 169 -10.84 -5.24 -9.97
CA LYS A 169 -11.73 -5.07 -11.11
C LYS A 169 -12.74 -6.20 -11.27
N GLU A 170 -12.37 -7.44 -10.92
CA GLU A 170 -13.30 -8.58 -10.85
C GLU A 170 -14.40 -8.36 -9.80
N THR A 171 -14.08 -7.69 -8.69
CA THR A 171 -15.05 -7.40 -7.62
C THR A 171 -15.90 -6.19 -7.97
N GLN A 172 -15.27 -5.14 -8.51
CA GLN A 172 -15.91 -3.90 -8.90
C GLN A 172 -15.21 -3.36 -10.16
N PRO A 173 -15.84 -3.41 -11.34
CA PRO A 173 -15.22 -2.99 -12.60
C PRO A 173 -14.75 -1.53 -12.63
N ASP A 174 -15.40 -0.67 -11.83
CA ASP A 174 -15.07 0.74 -11.67
C ASP A 174 -14.02 1.00 -10.58
N ALA A 175 -13.42 -0.04 -9.99
CA ALA A 175 -12.41 0.13 -8.96
C ALA A 175 -11.17 0.82 -9.54
N TYR A 176 -10.73 1.88 -8.87
CA TYR A 176 -9.58 2.68 -9.28
C TYR A 176 -8.34 2.28 -8.48
N ILE A 177 -7.27 1.88 -9.17
CA ILE A 177 -6.01 1.48 -8.53
C ILE A 177 -4.92 2.50 -8.86
N VAL A 178 -4.31 3.09 -7.83
CA VAL A 178 -3.21 4.05 -7.97
C VAL A 178 -1.98 3.61 -7.17
N GLY A 179 -0.84 3.47 -7.83
CA GLY A 179 0.41 3.07 -7.18
C GLY A 179 1.27 4.23 -6.69
N GLU A 180 1.93 4.08 -5.55
CA GLU A 180 3.00 4.99 -5.13
C GLU A 180 4.37 4.58 -5.70
N HIS A 181 4.87 5.42 -6.59
CA HIS A 181 6.20 5.30 -7.18
C HIS A 181 7.04 6.54 -6.87
N PHE A 182 8.18 6.37 -6.19
CA PHE A 182 9.17 7.46 -6.06
C PHE A 182 9.92 7.72 -7.38
N GLY A 183 9.92 6.73 -8.26
CA GLY A 183 10.60 6.74 -9.56
C GLY A 183 9.64 6.87 -10.74
N ASP A 184 10.08 6.33 -11.87
CA ASP A 184 9.32 6.32 -13.11
C ASP A 184 8.32 5.16 -13.15
N ALA A 185 7.02 5.50 -13.14
CA ALA A 185 5.93 4.53 -13.12
C ALA A 185 5.55 3.95 -14.49
N ARG A 186 6.25 4.34 -15.58
CA ARG A 186 5.90 3.92 -16.96
C ARG A 186 5.74 2.41 -17.11
N GLN A 187 6.58 1.61 -16.45
CA GLN A 187 6.56 0.16 -16.57
C GLN A 187 5.26 -0.48 -16.06
N TRP A 188 4.64 0.11 -15.04
CA TRP A 188 3.37 -0.37 -14.47
C TRP A 188 2.16 0.09 -15.27
N LEU A 189 2.17 1.36 -15.69
CA LEU A 189 1.11 1.94 -16.51
C LEU A 189 1.03 1.29 -17.90
N GLN A 190 2.19 0.98 -18.52
CA GLN A 190 2.23 0.34 -19.84
C GLN A 190 1.79 -1.13 -19.83
N ALA A 191 1.82 -1.77 -18.66
CA ALA A 191 1.43 -3.17 -18.50
C ALA A 191 -0.03 -3.33 -18.07
N ASP A 192 -0.82 -2.24 -18.04
CA ASP A 192 -2.17 -2.19 -17.45
C ASP A 192 -2.22 -2.72 -16.00
N ALA A 193 -1.08 -2.64 -15.29
CA ALA A 193 -0.97 -3.13 -13.93
C ALA A 193 -1.60 -2.15 -12.93
N GLU A 194 -1.68 -0.86 -13.26
CA GLU A 194 -2.29 0.21 -12.45
C GLU A 194 -3.07 1.17 -13.36
N ASP A 195 -4.13 1.78 -12.84
CA ASP A 195 -4.88 2.80 -13.60
C ASP A 195 -4.18 4.17 -13.57
N ALA A 196 -3.39 4.43 -12.53
CA ALA A 196 -2.58 5.63 -12.38
C ALA A 196 -1.42 5.43 -11.40
N ALA A 197 -0.52 6.42 -11.35
CA ALA A 197 0.57 6.47 -10.38
C ALA A 197 0.65 7.85 -9.71
N MET A 198 1.12 7.90 -8.46
CA MET A 198 1.38 9.14 -7.75
C MET A 198 2.49 9.93 -8.43
N ASN A 199 2.15 11.12 -8.94
CA ASN A 199 3.03 11.87 -9.82
C ASN A 199 3.99 12.81 -9.07
N TYR A 200 4.93 12.23 -8.30
CA TYR A 200 5.97 13.01 -7.64
C TYR A 200 6.93 13.67 -8.66
N ARG A 201 7.38 12.91 -9.66
CA ARG A 201 8.37 13.37 -10.64
C ARG A 201 7.84 14.32 -11.70
N GLY A 202 6.61 14.14 -12.18
CA GLY A 202 6.05 14.93 -13.27
C GLY A 202 5.25 16.15 -12.81
N PHE A 203 4.98 16.29 -11.51
CA PHE A 203 4.26 17.45 -10.98
C PHE A 203 4.95 18.04 -9.75
N THR A 204 5.06 17.27 -8.66
CA THR A 204 5.47 17.80 -7.35
C THR A 204 6.90 18.35 -7.36
N PHE A 205 7.88 17.57 -7.81
CA PHE A 205 9.29 18.00 -7.79
C PHE A 205 9.59 19.13 -8.78
N PRO A 206 9.14 19.10 -10.05
CA PRO A 206 9.39 20.19 -10.98
C PRO A 206 8.71 21.49 -10.55
N LEU A 207 7.47 21.41 -10.07
CA LEU A 207 6.73 22.60 -9.64
C LEU A 207 7.34 23.21 -8.38
N TRP A 208 7.79 22.38 -7.43
CA TRP A 208 8.44 22.86 -6.22
C TRP A 208 9.81 23.47 -6.52
N GLY A 209 10.61 22.83 -7.39
CA GLY A 209 11.86 23.40 -7.89
C GLY A 209 11.66 24.71 -8.65
N PHE A 210 10.56 24.87 -9.38
CA PHE A 210 10.25 26.09 -10.13
C PHE A 210 9.68 27.22 -9.26
N LEU A 211 8.80 26.91 -8.30
CA LEU A 211 8.12 27.92 -7.48
C LEU A 211 8.85 28.24 -6.17
N ALA A 212 9.60 27.28 -5.61
CA ALA A 212 10.32 27.44 -4.35
C ALA A 212 11.85 27.39 -4.50
N ASN A 213 12.38 27.26 -5.72
CA ASN A 213 13.83 27.24 -6.03
C ASN A 213 14.66 26.30 -5.15
N THR A 214 14.08 25.19 -4.70
CA THR A 214 14.72 24.19 -3.84
C THR A 214 14.34 22.80 -4.32
N ASP A 215 15.28 21.85 -4.29
CA ASP A 215 14.98 20.44 -4.51
C ASP A 215 14.58 19.72 -3.21
N ILE A 216 14.36 18.42 -3.32
CA ILE A 216 13.96 17.53 -2.23
C ILE A 216 14.97 17.50 -1.07
N SER A 217 16.21 17.91 -1.31
CA SER A 217 17.31 17.99 -0.35
C SER A 217 17.49 19.40 0.21
N TYR A 218 16.60 20.34 -0.14
CA TYR A 218 16.73 21.78 0.09
C TYR A 218 17.93 22.42 -0.60
N ASP A 219 18.53 21.76 -1.59
CA ASP A 219 19.58 22.38 -2.38
C ASP A 219 18.94 23.41 -3.34
N PRO A 220 19.57 24.60 -3.49
CA PRO A 220 19.03 25.64 -4.34
C PRO A 220 19.02 25.19 -5.81
N GLN A 221 17.82 25.17 -6.39
CA GLN A 221 17.58 24.85 -7.80
C GLN A 221 17.33 26.14 -8.56
N HIS A 222 18.14 26.42 -9.59
CA HIS A 222 17.90 27.49 -10.56
C HIS A 222 17.29 26.89 -11.83
N ILE A 223 15.97 26.65 -11.80
CA ILE A 223 15.23 26.20 -12.97
C ILE A 223 14.54 27.40 -13.61
N ASP A 224 15.20 28.05 -14.56
CA ASP A 224 14.59 29.08 -15.40
C ASP A 224 13.75 28.43 -16.54
N ALA A 225 12.69 29.13 -16.96
CA ALA A 225 11.73 28.68 -17.99
C ALA A 225 12.33 28.06 -19.29
N PRO A 226 13.53 28.44 -19.78
CA PRO A 226 14.15 27.78 -20.93
C PRO A 226 14.62 26.34 -20.68
N ASN A 227 14.85 25.93 -19.42
CA ASN A 227 15.39 24.62 -19.07
C ASN A 227 14.34 23.49 -19.04
N LEU A 228 13.04 23.82 -19.02
CA LEU A 228 11.96 22.82 -19.04
C LEU A 228 11.94 21.99 -20.34
N HIS A 229 12.42 22.54 -21.46
CA HIS A 229 12.44 21.85 -22.75
C HIS A 229 13.49 20.73 -22.88
N ARG A 230 14.39 20.56 -21.91
CA ARG A 230 15.50 19.60 -22.00
C ARG A 230 15.33 18.32 -21.19
N LEU A 231 14.24 18.18 -20.43
CA LEU A 231 14.00 17.01 -19.57
C LEU A 231 13.16 15.90 -20.23
N ASP A 232 12.68 16.12 -21.47
CA ASP A 232 11.91 15.15 -22.27
C ASP A 232 12.76 14.39 -23.31
N GLY A 233 14.08 14.27 -23.09
CA GLY A 233 15.02 13.58 -23.99
C GLY A 233 15.52 12.26 -23.44
#